data_AF-A0A821J0B1-F1
#
_entry.id   AF-A0A821J0B1-F1
#
_cell.length_a   1.000
_cell.length_b   1.000
_cell.length_c   1.000
_cell.angle_alpha   90.00
_cell.angle_beta   90.00
_cell.angle_gamma   90.00
#
_symmetry.space_group_name_H-M   'P 1'
#
loop_
_entity.id
_entity.type
_entity.pdbx_description
1 polymer ?
#
loop_
_entity_poly.entity_id
_entity_poly.type
_entity_poly.pdbx_seq_one_letter_code
_entity_poly.pdbx_strand_id
1 'polypeptide(L)' 'KLQYIPIHLQEDAYRWWTQSSTKITTWSCFVDAIKQAFGSNKLKELTFEQLRTYKQTINQSITQYYDKVIEL' A
#
# COMPACT_ATOMS: atom_id res chain seq x y z
N LYS A 1 7.69 -1.46 25.40
CA LYS A 1 6.35 -1.47 24.75
C LYS A 1 6.31 -2.40 23.54
N LEU A 2 7.28 -2.34 22.61
CA LEU A 2 7.33 -3.24 21.44
C LEU A 2 7.41 -4.74 21.78
N GLN A 3 8.02 -5.10 22.91
CA GLN A 3 8.18 -6.49 23.36
C GLN A 3 6.86 -7.26 23.58
N TYR A 4 5.73 -6.56 23.72
CA TYR A 4 4.41 -7.18 23.94
C TYR A 4 3.62 -7.38 22.65
N ILE A 5 4.06 -6.79 21.53
CA ILE A 5 3.44 -6.94 20.21
C ILE A 5 3.21 -8.41 19.82
N PRO A 6 4.20 -9.33 19.90
CA PRO A 6 4.02 -10.69 19.41
C PRO A 6 2.92 -11.47 20.13
N ILE A 7 2.55 -11.08 21.36
CA ILE A 7 1.46 -11.71 22.13
C ILE A 7 0.10 -11.52 21.44
N HIS A 8 -0.05 -10.43 20.69
CA HIS A 8 -1.30 -10.08 20.00
C HIS A 8 -1.31 -10.44 18.52
N LEU A 9 -0.23 -11.04 17.99
CA LEU A 9 -0.14 -11.41 16.58
C LEU A 9 -0.46 -12.90 16.40
N GLN A 10 -1.18 -13.20 15.32
CA GLN A 10 -1.54 -14.57 14.94
C GLN A 10 -1.02 -14.89 13.55
N GLU A 11 -0.73 -16.16 13.31
CA GLU A 11 -0.40 -16.73 11.99
C GLU A 11 0.58 -15.88 11.17
N ASP A 12 0.13 -15.33 10.05
CA ASP A 12 0.94 -14.56 9.11
C ASP A 12 1.48 -13.27 9.71
N ALA A 13 0.73 -12.63 10.60
CA ALA A 13 1.18 -11.43 11.31
C ALA A 13 2.34 -11.75 12.27
N TYR A 14 2.26 -12.90 12.96
CA TYR A 14 3.33 -13.35 13.84
C TYR A 14 4.59 -13.71 13.03
N ARG A 15 4.43 -14.45 11.93
CA ARG A 15 5.52 -14.79 11.01
C ARG A 15 6.21 -13.55 10.45
N TRP A 16 5.44 -12.59 9.97
CA TRP A 16 5.96 -11.30 9.50
C TRP A 16 6.78 -10.58 10.59
N TRP A 17 6.25 -10.51 11.82
CA TRP A 17 6.94 -9.85 12.93
C TRP A 17 8.28 -10.51 13.28
N THR A 18 8.35 -11.85 13.29
CA THR A 18 9.63 -12.54 13.55
C THR A 18 10.73 -12.22 12.54
N GLN A 19 10.36 -11.92 11.29
CA GLN A 19 11.32 -11.59 10.22
C GLN A 19 11.71 -10.10 10.19
N SER A 20 10.83 -9.21 10.64
CA SER A 20 10.96 -7.76 10.46
C SER A 20 11.24 -6.98 11.75
N SER A 21 10.99 -7.57 12.92
CA SER A 21 11.13 -6.93 14.24
C SER A 21 12.51 -6.34 14.52
N THR A 22 13.59 -6.92 13.98
CA THR A 22 14.97 -6.41 14.15
C THR A 22 15.17 -5.02 13.55
N LYS A 23 14.34 -4.63 12.57
CA LYS A 23 14.36 -3.32 11.90
C LYS A 23 13.37 -2.33 12.54
N ILE A 24 12.53 -2.78 13.46
CA ILE A 24 11.45 -1.99 14.06
C ILE A 24 11.85 -1.61 15.50
N THR A 25 12.45 -0.43 15.66
CA THR A 25 13.00 0.05 16.95
C THR A 25 12.05 0.97 17.70
N THR A 26 11.06 1.57 17.03
CA THR A 26 10.10 2.50 17.63
C THR A 26 8.65 2.10 17.32
N TRP A 27 7.72 2.59 18.15
CA TRP A 27 6.28 2.38 17.92
C TRP A 27 5.79 2.97 16.60
N SER A 28 6.30 4.15 16.21
CA SER A 28 5.96 4.74 14.91
C SER A 28 6.37 3.83 13.75
N CYS A 29 7.62 3.33 13.78
CA CYS A 29 8.10 2.39 12.77
C CYS A 29 7.26 1.11 12.70
N PHE A 30 6.79 0.61 13.84
CA PHE A 30 5.88 -0.54 13.87
C PHE A 30 4.56 -0.25 13.16
N VAL A 31 3.92 0.87 13.49
CA VAL A 31 2.63 1.27 12.91
C VAL A 31 2.73 1.46 11.40
N ASP A 32 3.82 2.04 10.91
CA ASP A 32 4.04 2.21 9.48
C ASP A 32 4.32 0.87 8.79
N ALA A 33 5.17 0.03 9.39
CA ALA A 33 5.53 -1.27 8.83
C ALA A 33 4.32 -2.23 8.77
N ILE A 34 3.47 -2.26 9.80
CA ILE A 34 2.28 -3.13 9.81
C ILE A 34 1.23 -2.65 8.80
N LYS A 35 1.07 -1.33 8.63
CA LYS A 35 0.22 -0.75 7.57
C LYS A 35 0.77 -1.03 6.19
N GLN A 36 2.08 -1.06 6.00
CA GLN A 36 2.66 -1.39 4.70
C GLN A 36 2.53 -2.88 4.38
N ALA A 37 2.70 -3.75 5.37
CA ALA A 37 2.64 -5.20 5.19
C ALA A 37 1.21 -5.74 5.05
N PHE A 38 0.25 -5.17 5.79
CA PHE A 38 -1.14 -5.66 5.85
C PHE A 38 -2.18 -4.63 5.42
N GLY A 39 -1.77 -3.39 5.16
CA GLY A 39 -2.67 -2.39 4.61
C GLY A 39 -3.09 -2.77 3.20
N SER A 40 -4.37 -2.61 2.91
CA SER A 40 -4.90 -2.90 1.59
C SER A 40 -4.31 -1.93 0.56
N ASN A 41 -3.43 -2.43 -0.32
CA ASN A 41 -3.00 -1.70 -1.52
C ASN A 41 -4.06 -1.71 -2.62
N LYS A 42 -5.22 -2.33 -2.38
CA LYS A 42 -6.29 -2.51 -3.36
C LYS A 42 -6.68 -1.22 -4.07
N LEU A 43 -6.68 -0.08 -3.38
CA LEU A 43 -6.97 1.21 -4.01
C LEU A 43 -5.87 1.62 -4.99
N LYS A 44 -4.59 1.51 -4.60
CA LYS A 44 -3.45 1.82 -5.48
C LYS A 44 -3.36 0.86 -6.66
N GLU A 45 -3.62 -0.42 -6.43
CA GLU A 45 -3.66 -1.44 -7.48
C GLU A 45 -4.83 -1.21 -8.44
N LEU A 46 -6.02 -0.84 -7.94
CA LEU A 46 -7.16 -0.46 -8.77
C LEU A 46 -6.88 0.78 -9.62
N THR A 47 -6.31 1.83 -9.01
CA THR A 47 -5.89 3.05 -9.72
C THR A 47 -4.86 2.74 -10.80
N PHE A 48 -3.87 1.88 -10.49
CA PHE A 48 -2.87 1.46 -11.45
C PHE A 48 -3.47 0.66 -12.62
N GLU A 49 -4.38 -0.28 -12.34
CA GLU A 49 -5.09 -1.03 -13.39
C GLU A 49 -6.01 -0.12 -14.23
N GLN A 50 -6.64 0.88 -13.62
CA GLN A 50 -7.41 1.90 -14.34
C GLN A 50 -6.51 2.70 -15.28
N LEU A 51 -5.35 3.20 -14.81
CA LEU A 51 -4.38 3.89 -15.64
C LEU A 51 -3.84 3.00 -16.78
N ARG A 52 -3.56 1.73 -16.49
CA ARG A 52 -3.05 0.76 -17.46
C ARG A 52 -4.02 0.50 -18.60
N THR A 53 -5.33 0.45 -18.29
CA THR A 53 -6.39 0.17 -19.26
C THR A 53 -6.92 1.43 -19.94
N TYR A 54 -6.64 2.62 -19.37
CA TYR A 54 -7.07 3.89 -19.90
C TYR A 54 -6.37 4.18 -21.24
N LYS A 55 -7.17 4.34 -22.30
CA LYS A 55 -6.70 4.73 -23.63
C LYS A 55 -7.39 6.00 -24.05
N GLN A 56 -6.66 6.88 -24.74
CA GLN A 56 -7.25 8.06 -25.35
C GLN A 56 -8.35 7.63 -26.33
N THR A 57 -9.56 8.15 -26.11
CA THR A 57 -10.68 7.92 -27.03
C THR A 57 -10.65 8.90 -28.20
N ILE A 58 -11.28 8.54 -29.33
CA ILE A 58 -11.33 9.35 -30.55
C ILE A 58 -11.91 10.76 -30.31
N ASN A 59 -12.78 10.90 -29.32
CA ASN A 59 -13.45 12.16 -28.97
C ASN A 59 -12.75 12.94 -27.84
N GLN A 60 -11.56 12.51 -27.40
CA GLN A 60 -10.81 13.16 -26.31
C GLN A 60 -9.58 13.86 -26.87
N SER A 61 -9.43 15.16 -26.56
CA SER A 61 -8.22 15.89 -26.93
C SER A 61 -7.01 15.40 -26.11
N ILE A 62 -5.80 15.61 -26.63
CA ILE A 62 -4.57 15.18 -25.96
C ILE A 62 -4.45 15.83 -24.57
N THR A 63 -4.80 17.12 -24.44
CA THR A 63 -4.78 17.83 -23.16
C THR A 63 -5.75 17.20 -22.16
N GLN A 64 -7.00 16.95 -22.57
CA GLN A 64 -8.02 16.30 -21.72
C GLN A 64 -7.63 14.89 -21.30
N TYR A 65 -6.86 14.19 -22.14
CA TYR A 65 -6.31 12.88 -21.82
C TYR A 65 -5.28 12.97 -20.70
N TYR A 66 -4.31 13.88 -20.81
CA TYR A 66 -3.28 14.06 -19.80
C TYR A 66 -3.82 14.62 -18.48
N ASP A 67 -4.76 15.57 -18.51
CA ASP A 67 -5.39 16.11 -17.30
C ASP A 67 -6.03 14.98 -16.48
N LYS A 68 -6.74 14.07 -17.15
CA LYS A 68 -7.40 12.93 -16.50
C LYS A 68 -6.44 11.84 -16.03
N VAL A 69 -5.30 11.67 -16.70
CA VAL A 69 -4.22 10.77 -16.25
C VAL A 69 -3.53 11.30 -15.00
N ILE A 70 -3.45 12.63 -14.84
CA ILE A 70 -2.83 13.27 -13.66
C ILE A 70 -3.78 13.22 -12.44
N GLU A 71 -5.10 13.21 -12.66
CA GLU A 71 -6.10 13.13 -11.60
C GLU A 71 -6.33 11.72 -11.01
N LEU A 72 -5.94 10.66 -11.72
CA LEU A 72 -6.09 9.26 -11.32
C LEU A 72 -4.94 8.79 -10.42
#